data_AF-A0A925CJL9-F1
#
_entry.id   AF-A0A925CJL9-F1
#
_cell.length_a   1.000
_cell.length_b   1.000
_cell.length_c   1.000
_cell.angle_alpha   90.00
_cell.angle_beta   90.00
_cell.angle_gamma   90.00
#
_symmetry.space_group_name_H-M   'P 1'
#
loop_
_entity.id
_entity.type
_entity.pdbx_description
1 polymer ?
#
loop_
_entity_poly.entity_id
_entity_poly.type
_entity_poly.pdbx_seq_one_letter_code
_entity_poly.pdbx_strand_id
1 'polypeptide(L)' 'MKSKNPDAQHVGERSLPPEPESMQKYSDEVRERIAKKAYELYEQRGRQAERDVEDWLKAEELVRKEMNDLSAVPSLPK' A
#
# COMPACT_ATOMS: atom_id res chain seq x y z
N MET A 1 -15.44 22.92 -28.46
CA MET A 1 -14.00 23.26 -28.55
C MET A 1 -13.33 22.92 -27.21
N LYS A 2 -12.05 22.59 -27.28
CA LYS A 2 -11.22 21.94 -26.26
C LYS A 2 -10.73 22.94 -25.18
N SER A 3 -10.74 22.53 -23.91
CA SER A 3 -9.88 23.07 -22.84
C SER A 3 -9.37 21.85 -22.06
N LYS A 4 -8.26 21.21 -22.48
CA LYS A 4 -6.89 21.46 -22.00
C LYS A 4 -6.81 21.51 -20.47
N ASN A 5 -6.62 20.34 -19.86
CA ASN A 5 -5.88 20.24 -18.60
C ASN A 5 -4.58 19.49 -18.91
N PRO A 6 -3.42 20.15 -18.89
CA PRO A 6 -2.12 19.52 -19.04
C PRO A 6 -1.50 19.35 -17.65
N ASP A 7 -1.64 18.17 -17.07
CA ASP A 7 -0.61 17.65 -16.16
C ASP A 7 -0.50 16.15 -16.41
N ALA A 8 0.22 15.85 -17.49
CA ALA A 8 0.98 14.62 -17.54
C ALA A 8 2.02 14.74 -16.43
N GLN A 9 1.97 13.90 -15.41
CA GLN A 9 2.89 12.77 -15.30
C GLN A 9 2.30 11.64 -14.42
N HIS A 10 1.28 10.95 -14.91
CA HIS A 10 1.01 9.56 -14.51
C HIS A 10 1.57 8.64 -15.59
N VAL A 11 2.89 8.63 -15.71
CA VAL A 11 3.61 7.77 -16.66
C VAL A 11 3.87 6.43 -15.98
N GLY A 12 3.03 5.44 -16.29
CA GLY A 12 3.18 4.10 -15.72
C GLY A 12 1.96 3.24 -15.95
N GLU A 13 1.61 3.04 -17.22
CA GLU A 13 0.61 2.10 -17.70
C GLU A 13 0.92 0.66 -17.22
N ARG A 14 0.51 0.34 -16.00
CA ARG A 14 -0.03 -0.97 -15.62
C ARG A 14 -1.39 -0.64 -15.07
N SER A 15 -2.45 -1.12 -15.70
CA SER A 15 -3.83 -0.98 -15.24
C SER A 15 -3.99 -1.50 -13.80
N LEU A 16 -3.64 -0.68 -12.82
CA LEU A 16 -3.89 -0.92 -11.42
C LEU A 16 -5.26 -0.29 -11.14
N PRO A 17 -6.17 -1.01 -10.48
CA PRO A 17 -7.47 -0.47 -10.09
C PRO A 17 -7.27 0.82 -9.27
N PRO A 18 -8.24 1.75 -9.26
CA PRO A 18 -8.14 3.00 -8.52
C PRO A 18 -7.67 2.70 -7.10
N GLU A 19 -6.53 3.27 -6.71
CA GLU A 19 -5.99 3.10 -5.36
C GLU A 19 -7.08 3.51 -4.36
N PRO A 20 -7.46 2.64 -3.40
CA PRO A 20 -8.49 2.96 -2.42
C PRO A 20 -8.09 4.23 -1.66
N GLU A 21 -9.06 5.05 -1.26
CA GLU A 21 -8.79 6.34 -0.60
C GLU A 21 -7.93 6.21 0.68
N SER A 22 -7.96 5.04 1.34
CA SER A 22 -7.08 4.67 2.45
C SER A 22 -5.59 4.69 2.07
N MET A 23 -5.26 4.40 0.81
CA MET A 23 -3.90 4.36 0.26
C MET A 23 -3.28 5.78 0.12
N GLN A 24 -4.11 6.83 0.01
CA GLN A 24 -3.65 8.22 -0.10
C GLN A 24 -3.27 8.87 1.24
N LYS A 25 -3.54 8.19 2.37
CA LYS A 25 -3.28 8.73 3.72
C LYS A 25 -1.84 8.54 4.18
N TYR A 26 -1.06 7.73 3.46
CA TYR A 26 0.29 7.32 3.86
C TYR A 26 1.36 7.99 2.98
N SER A 27 2.53 8.24 3.57
CA SER A 27 3.72 8.63 2.82
C SER A 27 4.12 7.55 1.81
N ASP A 28 4.81 7.95 0.74
CA ASP A 28 5.22 7.03 -0.34
C ASP A 28 5.98 5.80 0.18
N GLU A 29 6.83 5.98 1.18
CA GLU A 29 7.58 4.88 1.81
C GLU A 29 6.65 3.86 2.51
N VAL A 30 5.68 4.35 3.28
CA VAL A 30 4.73 3.47 3.98
C VAL A 30 3.83 2.79 2.96
N ARG A 31 3.39 3.51 1.93
CA ARG A 31 2.59 2.95 0.83
C ARG A 31 3.33 1.84 0.09
N GLU A 32 4.62 2.01 -0.20
CA GLU A 32 5.43 0.97 -0.85
C GLU A 32 5.55 -0.30 0.01
N ARG A 33 5.73 -0.15 1.33
CA ARG A 33 5.76 -1.29 2.26
C ARG A 33 4.43 -2.04 2.27
N ILE A 34 3.30 -1.31 2.29
CA ILE A 34 1.97 -1.90 2.24
C ILE A 34 1.78 -2.62 0.90
N ALA A 35 2.16 -2.01 -0.22
CA ALA A 35 2.06 -2.61 -1.55
C ALA A 35 2.83 -3.92 -1.67
N LYS A 36 4.06 -3.95 -1.15
CA LYS A 36 4.87 -5.16 -1.12
C LYS A 36 4.19 -6.28 -0.33
N LYS A 37 3.71 -5.98 0.88
CA LYS A 37 3.01 -6.94 1.74
C LYS A 37 1.70 -7.43 1.12
N ALA A 38 0.95 -6.54 0.47
CA ALA A 38 -0.29 -6.90 -0.23
C ALA A 38 -0.01 -7.83 -1.41
N TYR A 39 1.04 -7.57 -2.17
CA TYR A 39 1.48 -8.43 -3.26
C TYR A 39 1.89 -9.83 -2.75
N GLU A 40 2.61 -9.91 -1.63
CA GLU A 40 2.94 -11.20 -1.00
C GLU A 40 1.69 -11.97 -0.56
N LEU A 41 0.65 -11.29 -0.06
CA LEU A 41 -0.63 -11.91 0.29
C LEU A 41 -1.38 -12.41 -0.96
N TYR A 42 -1.35 -11.63 -2.04
CA TYR A 42 -1.93 -11.97 -3.34
C TYR A 42 -1.30 -13.22 -3.94
N GLU A 43 0.03 -13.35 -3.86
CA GLU A 43 0.73 -14.54 -4.34
C GLU A 43 0.44 -15.76 -3.45
N GLN A 44 0.44 -15.59 -2.13
CA GLN A 44 0.17 -16.69 -1.18
C GLN A 44 -1.23 -17.30 -1.35
N ARG A 45 -2.24 -16.50 -1.71
CA ARG A 45 -3.61 -16.99 -1.95
C ARG A 45 -3.83 -17.60 -3.34
N GLY A 46 -2.80 -17.61 -4.20
CA GLY A 46 -2.91 -18.14 -5.56
C GLY A 46 -3.44 -17.14 -6.59
N ARG A 47 -3.12 -15.84 -6.44
CA ARG A 47 -3.40 -14.79 -7.43
C ARG A 47 -4.89 -14.58 -7.75
N GLN A 48 -5.75 -14.66 -6.73
CA GLN A 48 -7.15 -14.26 -6.87
C GLN A 48 -7.26 -12.73 -6.87
N ALA A 49 -7.65 -12.09 -7.97
CA ALA A 49 -7.75 -10.62 -8.06
C ALA A 49 -8.97 -10.04 -7.31
N GLU A 50 -9.96 -10.86 -6.94
CA GLU A 50 -11.20 -10.37 -6.32
C GLU A 50 -11.01 -9.76 -4.92
N ARG A 51 -9.85 -9.98 -4.32
CA ARG A 51 -9.56 -9.61 -2.93
C ARG A 51 -8.36 -8.66 -2.80
N ASP A 52 -7.99 -7.93 -3.86
CA ASP A 52 -6.83 -7.03 -3.85
C ASP A 52 -6.98 -5.93 -2.78
N VAL A 53 -8.20 -5.44 -2.57
CA VAL A 53 -8.51 -4.47 -1.50
C VAL A 53 -8.34 -5.08 -0.10
N GLU A 54 -8.74 -6.35 0.08
CA GLU A 54 -8.57 -7.04 1.37
C GLU A 54 -7.10 -7.29 1.69
N ASP A 55 -6.30 -7.68 0.70
CA ASP A 55 -4.85 -7.84 0.87
C ASP A 55 -4.19 -6.51 1.21
N TRP A 56 -4.64 -5.42 0.59
CA TRP A 56 -4.16 -4.08 0.90
C TRP A 56 -4.46 -3.68 2.35
N LEU A 57 -5.70 -3.84 2.80
CA LEU A 57 -6.10 -3.50 4.18
C LEU A 57 -5.34 -4.35 5.21
N LYS A 58 -5.14 -5.63 4.90
CA LYS A 58 -4.39 -6.53 5.78
C LYS A 58 -2.90 -6.18 5.81
N ALA A 59 -2.33 -5.80 4.68
CA ALA A 59 -0.97 -5.28 4.60
C ALA A 59 -0.80 -3.96 5.37
N GLU A 60 -1.79 -3.06 5.32
CA GLU A 60 -1.79 -1.81 6.09
C GLU A 60 -1.70 -2.09 7.59
N GLU A 61 -2.55 -3.00 8.09
CA GLU A 61 -2.53 -3.38 9.51
C GLU A 61 -1.18 -3.98 9.92
N LEU A 62 -0.61 -4.86 9.09
CA LEU A 62 0.71 -5.45 9.34
C LEU A 62 1.81 -4.38 9.40
N VAL A 63 1.83 -3.45 8.45
CA VAL A 63 2.83 -2.36 8.42
C VAL A 63 2.65 -1.43 9.62
N ARG A 64 1.42 -1.05 9.96
CA ARG A 64 1.13 -0.24 11.15
C ARG A 64 1.56 -0.93 12.44
N LYS A 65 1.31 -2.24 12.55
CA LYS A 65 1.75 -3.03 13.69
C LYS A 65 3.27 -3.10 13.74
N GLU A 66 3.95 -3.32 12.62
CA GLU A 66 5.42 -3.37 12.54
C GLU A 66 6.06 -2.02 12.92
N MET A 67 5.51 -0.90 12.44
CA MET A 67 5.93 0.45 12.84
C MET A 67 5.73 0.69 14.34
N ASN A 68 4.61 0.22 14.89
CA ASN A 68 4.33 0.31 16.33
C ASN A 68 5.26 -0.59 17.15
N ASP A 69 5.52 -1.82 16.72
CA ASP A 69 6.43 -2.78 17.37
C ASP A 69 7.88 -2.25 17.37
N LEU A 70 8.34 -1.68 16.26
CA LEU A 70 9.65 -1.03 16.15
C LEU A 70 9.78 0.20 17.07
N SER A 71 8.67 0.92 17.31
CA SER A 71 8.62 2.01 18.29
C SER A 71 8.51 1.50 19.74
N ALA A 72 8.09 0.24 19.92
CA ALA A 72 7.82 -0.39 21.19
C ALA A 72 8.95 -1.34 21.63
N VAL A 73 10.17 -1.21 21.09
CA VAL A 73 11.35 -1.85 21.70
C VAL A 73 11.41 -1.39 23.16
N PRO A 74 11.17 -2.27 24.15
CA PRO A 74 11.33 -1.89 25.53
C PRO A 74 12.82 -1.60 25.72
N SER A 75 13.14 -0.36 26.05
CA SER A 75 14.46 0.05 26.52
C SER A 75 15.01 -1.05 27.44
N LEU A 76 16.02 -1.78 26.96
CA LEU A 76 16.72 -2.80 27.74
C LEU A 76 17.23 -2.14 29.04
N PRO A 77 17.01 -2.72 30.23
CA PRO A 77 17.62 -2.22 31.44
C PRO A 77 19.15 -2.48 31.42
N LYS A 78 19.89 -1.49 31.93
CA LYS A 78 21.35 -1.48 32.13
C LYS A 78 21.83 -2.58 33.07
#